data_AF-B4QRF4-F1
#
_entry.id   AF-B4QRF4-F1
#
_cell.length_a   1.000
_cell.length_b   1.000
_cell.length_c   1.000
_cell.angle_alpha   90.00
_cell.angle_beta   90.00
_cell.angle_gamma   90.00
#
_symmetry.space_group_name_H-M   'P 1'
#
loop_
_entity.id
_entity.type
_entity.pdbx_description
1 polymer ?
#
loop_
_entity_poly.entity_id
_entity_poly.type
_entity_poly.pdbx_seq_one_letter_code
_entity_poly.pdbx_strand_id
1 'polypeptide(L)'
;MSFDLNHKFWVYTRKEIGQLIKKQNRLKKIEPPEEKAISYKIYAELYVLYVELVDKLSFIYHNTFQVQKRALVRVLVENATQQLMQLKEELKDLEMSEYVYIDKALIARKLTPRDLVVWRSPQFLYRRPLDIQNIIADNRLYMNDEEKEEKAAQDWVPISEAVKLIQAHERARRARVYKSNIKYDKKKFLKVHQRKKINYKFTFKPDQAMSIPVKRTIFSADFLKADESCENLIKKDDVADTAIDDEEALSAMRNNAACKIQSCWRGYKTRKIVKIKKRFREELYGMKKMRKLKRPNQKANSIMEMYNNEMLKIKLDEDFINLINDERTRLLQVLFPWMMEDISDRIRAWFKEFYDATGNFHPYPDPVNKERYWLSLMKQ
;
A
#
# COMPACT_ATOMS: atom_id res chain seq x y z
N MET A 1 -16.92 10.57 -18.73
CA MET A 1 -16.52 11.96 -18.42
C MET A 1 -15.57 12.46 -19.49
N SER A 2 -15.81 13.65 -20.06
CA SER A 2 -14.99 14.21 -21.13
C SER A 2 -13.59 14.64 -20.63
N PHE A 3 -12.57 14.47 -21.47
CA PHE A 3 -11.20 14.92 -21.22
C PHE A 3 -11.13 16.42 -20.88
N ASP A 4 -11.98 17.23 -21.52
CA ASP A 4 -12.02 18.67 -21.33
C ASP A 4 -12.50 19.08 -19.95
N LEU A 5 -13.43 18.32 -19.36
CA LEU A 5 -13.90 18.57 -18.00
C LEU A 5 -12.75 18.42 -16.99
N ASN A 6 -12.01 17.32 -17.09
CA ASN A 6 -10.85 17.07 -16.22
C ASN A 6 -9.71 18.08 -16.44
N HIS A 7 -9.53 18.54 -17.68
CA HIS A 7 -8.56 19.57 -17.97
C HIS A 7 -8.95 20.92 -17.35
N LYS A 8 -10.21 21.35 -17.53
CA LYS A 8 -10.76 22.59 -16.94
C LYS A 8 -10.68 22.56 -15.41
N PHE A 9 -11.09 21.45 -14.79
CA PHE A 9 -10.96 21.24 -13.34
C PHE A 9 -9.51 21.38 -12.88
N TRP A 10 -8.56 20.74 -13.56
CA TRP A 10 -7.15 20.87 -13.22
C TRP A 10 -6.62 22.30 -13.32
N VAL A 11 -6.96 23.03 -14.38
CA VAL A 11 -6.53 24.43 -14.56
C VAL A 11 -7.10 25.30 -13.45
N TYR A 12 -8.37 25.08 -13.08
CA TYR A 12 -9.02 25.78 -11.97
C TYR A 12 -8.35 25.46 -10.63
N THR A 13 -8.21 24.18 -10.27
CA THR A 13 -7.58 23.76 -9.01
C THR A 13 -6.12 24.20 -8.92
N ARG A 14 -5.36 24.21 -10.02
CA ARG A 14 -3.99 24.75 -10.04
C ARG A 14 -3.95 26.24 -9.68
N LYS A 15 -4.92 27.03 -10.17
CA LYS A 15 -5.03 28.45 -9.79
C LYS A 15 -5.41 28.59 -8.31
N GLU A 16 -6.35 27.78 -7.82
CA GLU A 16 -6.74 27.77 -6.41
C GLU A 16 -5.57 27.43 -5.48
N ILE A 17 -4.79 26.40 -5.80
CA ILE A 17 -3.56 26.05 -5.05
C ILE A 17 -2.63 27.26 -4.97
N GLY A 18 -2.38 27.94 -6.10
CA GLY A 18 -1.53 29.13 -6.13
C GLY A 18 -2.06 30.27 -5.26
N GLN A 19 -3.37 30.49 -5.21
CA GLN A 19 -3.99 31.48 -4.34
C GLN A 19 -3.91 31.09 -2.86
N LEU A 20 -4.12 29.81 -2.56
CA LEU A 20 -4.13 29.27 -1.21
C LEU A 20 -2.72 29.32 -0.59
N ILE A 21 -1.69 28.97 -1.36
CA ILE A 21 -0.29 29.13 -0.94
C ILE A 21 0.04 30.61 -0.69
N LYS A 22 -0.45 31.54 -1.52
CA LYS A 22 -0.26 32.97 -1.27
C LYS A 22 -0.92 33.41 0.04
N LYS A 23 -2.12 32.91 0.35
CA LYS A 23 -2.79 33.18 1.63
C LYS A 23 -2.00 32.61 2.81
N GLN A 24 -1.58 31.34 2.74
CA GLN A 24 -0.78 30.71 3.79
C GLN A 24 0.55 31.43 4.02
N ASN A 25 1.26 31.82 2.96
CA ASN A 25 2.53 32.53 3.07
C ASN A 25 2.37 33.95 3.63
N ARG A 26 1.22 34.59 3.45
CA ARG A 26 0.91 35.86 4.12
C ARG A 26 0.70 35.64 5.61
N LEU A 27 -0.04 34.60 5.97
CA LEU A 27 -0.32 34.26 7.37
C LEU A 27 0.95 33.85 8.13
N LYS A 28 1.88 33.15 7.49
CA LYS A 28 3.20 32.80 8.10
C LYS A 28 4.11 34.01 8.37
N LYS A 29 3.87 35.15 7.72
CA LYS A 29 4.68 36.37 7.91
C LYS A 29 4.16 37.26 9.02
N ILE A 30 2.89 37.09 9.40
CA ILE A 30 2.27 37.83 10.49
C ILE A 30 2.60 37.06 11.76
N GLU A 31 3.12 37.74 12.78
CA GLU A 31 3.31 37.12 14.09
C GLU A 31 1.96 36.59 14.60
N PRO A 32 1.92 35.44 15.31
CA PRO A 32 0.65 34.87 15.76
C PRO A 32 -0.13 35.93 16.52
N PRO A 33 -1.38 36.27 16.10
CA PRO A 33 -2.14 37.29 16.80
C PRO A 33 -2.37 36.83 18.25
N GLU A 34 -2.16 37.74 19.20
CA GLU A 34 -2.23 37.44 20.65
C GLU A 34 -3.60 36.88 21.06
N GLU A 35 -4.65 37.26 20.33
CA GLU A 35 -5.99 36.73 20.52
C GLU A 35 -6.16 35.35 19.87
N LYS A 36 -6.32 34.32 20.72
CA LYS A 36 -6.62 32.94 20.31
C LYS A 36 -7.84 32.83 19.39
N ALA A 37 -8.85 33.69 19.58
CA ALA A 37 -10.07 33.68 18.76
C ALA A 37 -9.82 34.08 17.30
N ILE A 38 -8.93 35.03 17.05
CA ILE A 38 -8.56 35.45 15.69
C ILE A 38 -7.74 34.35 15.02
N SER A 39 -6.78 33.78 15.75
CA SER A 39 -6.00 32.62 15.29
C SER A 39 -6.93 31.47 14.90
N TYR A 40 -7.87 31.10 15.77
CA TYR A 40 -8.85 30.06 15.49
C TYR A 40 -9.65 30.32 14.22
N LYS A 41 -10.18 31.54 14.04
CA LYS A 41 -10.93 31.90 12.83
C LYS A 41 -10.09 31.73 11.56
N ILE A 42 -8.83 32.15 11.59
CA ILE A 42 -7.90 32.01 10.46
C ILE A 42 -7.63 30.53 10.15
N TYR A 43 -7.31 29.72 11.16
CA TYR A 43 -7.05 28.29 10.99
C TYR A 43 -8.30 27.55 10.51
N ALA A 44 -9.48 27.90 11.01
CA ALA A 44 -10.76 27.34 10.58
C ALA A 44 -11.04 27.66 9.11
N GLU A 45 -10.83 28.91 8.68
CA GLU A 45 -10.96 29.30 7.27
C GLU A 45 -9.95 28.57 6.37
N LEU A 46 -8.70 28.42 6.81
CA LEU A 46 -7.69 27.65 6.08
C LEU A 46 -8.05 26.17 6.00
N TYR A 47 -8.54 25.58 7.09
CA TYR A 47 -8.94 24.18 7.15
C TYR A 47 -10.02 23.87 6.12
N VAL A 48 -11.11 24.66 6.10
CA VAL A 48 -12.20 24.49 5.11
C VAL A 48 -11.67 24.61 3.67
N LEU A 49 -10.77 25.57 3.42
CA LEU A 49 -10.16 25.73 2.10
C LEU A 49 -9.31 24.51 1.69
N TYR A 50 -8.58 23.92 2.63
CA TYR A 50 -7.81 22.70 2.37
C TYR A 50 -8.70 21.48 2.18
N VAL A 51 -9.82 21.38 2.89
CA VAL A 51 -10.83 20.32 2.68
C VAL A 51 -11.34 20.35 1.23
N GLU A 52 -11.81 21.52 0.77
CA GLU A 52 -12.28 21.68 -0.62
C GLU A 52 -11.20 21.31 -1.64
N LEU A 53 -9.95 21.71 -1.38
CA LEU A 53 -8.82 21.44 -2.25
C LEU A 53 -8.52 19.93 -2.33
N VAL A 54 -8.54 19.23 -1.19
CA VAL A 54 -8.31 17.78 -1.15
C VAL A 54 -9.40 17.03 -1.92
N ASP A 55 -10.66 17.44 -1.79
CA ASP A 55 -11.77 16.82 -2.51
C ASP A 55 -11.64 17.02 -4.03
N LYS A 56 -11.39 18.27 -4.47
CA LYS A 56 -11.13 18.59 -5.90
C LYS A 56 -9.93 17.82 -6.45
N LEU A 57 -8.82 17.73 -5.71
CA LEU A 57 -7.64 16.99 -6.15
C LEU A 57 -7.89 15.48 -6.20
N SER A 58 -8.67 14.94 -5.26
CA SER A 58 -9.05 13.53 -5.24
C SER A 58 -9.94 13.20 -6.44
N PHE A 59 -10.92 14.05 -6.75
CA PHE A 59 -11.72 13.94 -7.97
C PHE A 59 -10.83 13.90 -9.24
N ILE A 60 -9.86 14.82 -9.34
CA ILE A 60 -8.91 14.86 -10.47
C ILE A 60 -8.06 13.58 -10.52
N TYR A 61 -7.61 13.07 -9.37
CA TYR A 61 -6.79 11.85 -9.30
C TYR A 61 -7.51 10.61 -9.88
N HIS A 62 -8.81 10.48 -9.64
CA HIS A 62 -9.60 9.36 -10.16
C HIS A 62 -9.89 9.48 -11.64
N ASN A 63 -10.25 10.69 -12.07
CA ASN A 63 -10.77 10.91 -13.42
C ASN A 63 -9.70 11.23 -14.46
N THR A 64 -8.46 11.51 -14.05
CA THR A 64 -7.35 11.75 -14.98
C THR A 64 -6.84 10.44 -15.58
N PHE A 65 -6.94 10.31 -16.90
CA PHE A 65 -6.45 9.15 -17.65
C PHE A 65 -4.91 9.15 -17.77
N GLN A 66 -4.30 10.33 -17.95
CA GLN A 66 -2.86 10.49 -18.16
C GLN A 66 -2.04 10.05 -16.93
N VAL A 67 -1.17 9.05 -17.10
CA VAL A 67 -0.39 8.42 -16.01
C VAL A 67 0.58 9.40 -15.34
N GLN A 68 1.29 10.22 -16.12
CA GLN A 68 2.26 11.19 -15.59
C GLN A 68 1.58 12.25 -14.72
N LYS A 69 0.52 12.87 -15.25
CA LYS A 69 -0.27 13.88 -14.51
C LYS A 69 -0.87 13.28 -13.24
N ARG A 70 -1.38 12.05 -13.30
CA ARG A 70 -1.93 11.35 -12.13
C ARG A 70 -0.88 11.09 -11.05
N ALA A 71 0.35 10.73 -11.41
CA ALA A 71 1.43 10.54 -10.45
C ALA A 71 1.76 11.84 -9.70
N LEU A 72 1.77 12.97 -10.40
CA LEU A 72 1.96 14.30 -9.79
C LEU A 72 0.78 14.68 -8.88
N VAL A 73 -0.46 14.49 -9.36
CA VAL A 73 -1.66 14.78 -8.57
C VAL A 73 -1.68 13.95 -7.29
N ARG A 74 -1.24 12.68 -7.33
CA ARG A 74 -1.12 11.84 -6.14
C ARG A 74 -0.25 12.49 -5.06
N VAL A 75 0.95 12.93 -5.43
CA VAL A 75 1.87 13.59 -4.50
C VAL A 75 1.26 14.89 -3.95
N LEU A 76 0.53 15.63 -4.79
CA LEU A 76 -0.17 16.84 -4.34
C LEU A 76 -1.30 16.54 -3.35
N VAL A 77 -2.08 15.48 -3.57
CA VAL A 77 -3.12 15.03 -2.64
C VAL A 77 -2.48 14.62 -1.32
N GLU A 78 -1.44 13.78 -1.35
CA GLU A 78 -0.72 13.33 -0.14
C GLU A 78 -0.22 14.53 0.68
N ASN A 79 0.46 15.48 0.04
CA ASN A 79 0.93 16.70 0.71
C ASN A 79 -0.23 17.57 1.24
N ALA A 80 -1.31 17.72 0.49
CA ALA A 80 -2.48 18.49 0.92
C ALA A 80 -3.18 17.84 2.11
N THR A 81 -3.28 16.50 2.13
CA THR A 81 -3.85 15.76 3.26
C THR A 81 -2.99 15.86 4.52
N GLN A 82 -1.66 15.87 4.39
CA GLN A 82 -0.75 16.10 5.52
C GLN A 82 -0.94 17.50 6.10
N GLN A 83 -1.03 18.53 5.26
CA GLN A 83 -1.29 19.90 5.72
C GLN A 83 -2.66 20.03 6.39
N LEU A 84 -3.70 19.39 5.84
CA LEU A 84 -5.03 19.36 6.43
C LEU A 84 -5.01 18.71 7.82
N MET A 85 -4.24 17.63 8.00
CA MET A 85 -4.10 16.95 9.29
C MET A 85 -3.40 17.84 10.32
N GLN A 86 -2.34 18.55 9.92
CA GLN A 86 -1.66 19.53 10.78
C GLN A 86 -2.60 20.66 11.21
N LEU A 87 -3.36 21.24 10.27
CA LEU A 87 -4.33 22.30 10.60
C LEU A 87 -5.41 21.81 11.56
N LYS A 88 -5.85 20.55 11.43
CA LYS A 88 -6.82 19.96 12.37
C LYS A 88 -6.21 19.81 13.77
N GLU A 89 -4.97 19.38 13.86
CA GLU A 89 -4.25 19.23 15.13
C GLU A 89 -4.07 20.59 15.82
N GLU A 90 -3.64 21.61 15.06
CA GLU A 90 -3.54 23.00 15.55
C GLU A 90 -4.90 23.54 16.02
N LEU A 91 -6.00 23.26 15.31
CA LEU A 91 -7.35 23.67 15.74
C LEU A 91 -7.79 23.00 17.05
N LYS A 92 -7.47 21.71 17.22
CA LYS A 92 -7.75 20.98 18.46
C LYS A 92 -6.96 21.55 19.64
N ASP A 93 -5.69 21.87 19.42
CA ASP A 93 -4.83 22.45 20.45
C ASP A 93 -5.31 23.85 20.87
N LEU A 94 -5.84 24.64 19.93
CA LEU A 94 -6.41 25.95 20.23
C LEU A 94 -7.70 25.87 21.07
N GLU A 95 -8.58 24.91 20.79
CA GLU A 95 -9.83 24.70 21.54
C GLU A 95 -9.68 23.78 22.76
N MET A 96 -8.54 23.09 22.91
CA MET A 96 -8.30 22.04 23.91
C MET A 96 -9.40 20.96 23.90
N SER A 97 -9.94 20.66 22.73
CA SER A 97 -11.02 19.69 22.57
C SER A 97 -10.85 18.89 21.28
N GLU A 98 -11.31 17.63 21.29
CA GLU A 98 -11.24 16.79 20.10
C GLU A 98 -12.27 17.19 19.03
N TYR A 99 -13.34 17.86 19.44
CA TYR A 99 -14.45 18.32 18.62
C TYR A 99 -14.28 19.79 18.26
N VAL A 100 -14.07 20.07 16.97
CA VAL A 100 -13.81 21.42 16.47
C VAL A 100 -15.05 21.99 15.77
N TYR A 101 -15.53 23.15 16.23
CA TYR A 101 -16.76 23.79 15.71
C TYR A 101 -16.48 24.84 14.62
N ILE A 102 -16.59 24.41 13.35
CA ILE A 102 -16.16 25.20 12.18
C ILE A 102 -17.32 25.94 11.50
N ASP A 103 -18.51 25.97 12.10
CA ASP A 103 -19.76 26.45 11.48
C ASP A 103 -19.66 27.85 10.88
N LYS A 104 -19.00 28.78 11.57
CA LYS A 104 -18.83 30.16 11.09
C LYS A 104 -18.04 30.21 9.78
N ALA A 105 -17.00 29.39 9.64
CA ALA A 105 -16.20 29.32 8.41
C ALA A 105 -16.95 28.61 7.29
N LEU A 106 -17.81 27.63 7.61
CA LEU A 106 -18.67 26.95 6.64
C LEU A 106 -19.75 27.86 6.07
N ILE A 107 -20.42 28.62 6.93
CA ILE A 107 -21.45 29.59 6.53
C ILE A 107 -20.86 30.61 5.55
N ALA A 108 -19.65 31.11 5.82
CA ALA A 108 -18.96 32.05 4.93
C ALA A 108 -18.72 31.48 3.52
N ARG A 109 -18.57 30.16 3.40
CA ARG A 109 -18.36 29.45 2.12
C ARG A 109 -19.62 28.84 1.53
N LYS A 110 -20.76 28.96 2.21
CA LYS A 110 -22.03 28.29 1.85
C LYS A 110 -21.86 26.77 1.72
N LEU A 111 -21.00 26.19 2.54
CA LEU A 111 -20.80 24.74 2.61
C LEU A 111 -21.65 24.16 3.72
N THR A 112 -22.06 22.92 3.54
CA THR A 112 -22.68 22.14 4.60
C THR A 112 -21.65 21.27 5.30
N PRO A 113 -21.84 20.89 6.59
CA PRO A 113 -20.97 19.94 7.26
C PRO A 113 -20.86 18.58 6.54
N ARG A 114 -21.82 18.24 5.68
CA ARG A 114 -21.77 17.05 4.84
C ARG A 114 -20.69 17.13 3.76
N ASP A 115 -20.35 18.34 3.32
CA ASP A 115 -19.27 18.61 2.37
C ASP A 115 -17.88 18.58 3.05
N LEU A 116 -17.83 18.67 4.39
CA LEU A 116 -16.60 18.44 5.18
C LEU A 116 -16.24 16.97 5.37
N VAL A 117 -17.08 16.02 4.91
CA VAL A 117 -16.88 14.58 5.12
C VAL A 117 -15.80 14.00 4.18
N VAL A 118 -14.66 14.68 4.13
CA VAL A 118 -13.42 14.18 3.52
C VAL A 118 -12.77 13.10 4.40
N TRP A 119 -13.38 12.74 5.54
CA TRP A 119 -12.97 11.60 6.39
C TRP A 119 -13.40 10.22 5.86
N ARG A 120 -13.84 10.13 4.59
CA ARG A 120 -13.75 8.84 3.88
C ARG A 120 -12.28 8.41 3.86
N SER A 121 -12.01 7.11 3.92
CA SER A 121 -10.65 6.56 3.72
C SER A 121 -9.97 7.32 2.57
N PRO A 122 -8.71 7.78 2.71
CA PRO A 122 -8.14 8.74 1.78
C PRO A 122 -8.33 8.28 0.33
N GLN A 123 -9.07 9.07 -0.45
CA GLN A 123 -9.62 8.62 -1.73
C GLN A 123 -8.51 8.21 -2.72
N PHE A 124 -7.29 8.74 -2.58
CA PHE A 124 -6.12 8.29 -3.36
C PHE A 124 -5.68 6.84 -3.12
N LEU A 125 -6.11 6.19 -2.02
CA LEU A 125 -5.94 4.75 -1.81
C LEU A 125 -6.81 3.93 -2.75
N TYR A 126 -7.84 4.54 -3.34
CA TYR A 126 -8.74 3.86 -4.26
C TYR A 126 -8.02 3.64 -5.59
N ARG A 127 -7.85 2.36 -5.93
CA ARG A 127 -7.50 1.96 -7.30
C ARG A 127 -8.58 2.47 -8.26
N ARG A 128 -8.19 2.76 -9.51
CA ARG A 128 -9.19 2.99 -10.56
C ARG A 128 -10.03 1.72 -10.71
N PRO A 129 -11.33 1.84 -11.00
CA PRO A 129 -12.13 0.71 -11.44
C PRO A 129 -11.38 -0.08 -12.50
N LEU A 130 -11.44 -1.42 -12.43
CA LEU A 130 -10.69 -2.28 -13.35
C LEU A 130 -10.97 -1.92 -14.80
N ASP A 131 -12.22 -1.58 -15.13
CA ASP A 131 -12.64 -1.16 -16.47
C ASP A 131 -11.81 0.03 -16.98
N ILE A 132 -11.66 1.08 -16.16
CA ILE A 132 -10.89 2.28 -16.52
C ILE A 132 -9.39 1.98 -16.58
N GLN A 133 -8.89 1.11 -15.70
CA GLN A 133 -7.49 0.73 -15.72
C GLN A 133 -7.13 -0.13 -16.94
N ASN A 134 -8.00 -1.05 -17.34
CA ASN A 134 -7.81 -1.91 -18.50
C ASN A 134 -7.79 -1.07 -19.78
N ILE A 135 -8.68 -0.08 -19.90
CA ILE A 135 -8.68 0.87 -21.04
C ILE A 135 -7.30 1.55 -21.24
N ILE A 136 -6.60 1.87 -20.15
CA ILE A 136 -5.31 2.56 -20.18
C ILE A 136 -4.13 1.59 -20.32
N ALA A 137 -4.20 0.42 -19.69
CA ALA A 137 -3.18 -0.62 -19.85
C ALA A 137 -3.21 -1.19 -21.28
N ASP A 138 -4.40 -1.29 -21.85
CA ASP A 138 -4.59 -1.84 -23.18
C ASP A 138 -4.28 -0.80 -24.26
N ASN A 139 -4.33 0.50 -23.94
CA ASN A 139 -4.26 1.62 -24.88
C ASN A 139 -5.25 1.46 -26.05
N ARG A 140 -6.29 0.63 -25.91
CA ARG A 140 -7.24 0.26 -26.98
C ARG A 140 -7.92 1.45 -27.65
N LEU A 141 -8.02 2.58 -26.93
CA LEU A 141 -8.57 3.84 -27.42
C LEU A 141 -7.72 4.51 -28.52
N TYR A 142 -6.42 4.21 -28.58
CA TYR A 142 -5.48 4.82 -29.52
C TYR A 142 -4.85 3.79 -30.47
N MET A 143 -5.24 2.52 -30.38
CA MET A 143 -4.72 1.44 -31.21
C MET A 143 -5.54 1.31 -32.50
N ASN A 144 -4.87 1.08 -33.61
CA ASN A 144 -5.51 0.67 -34.87
C ASN A 144 -6.09 -0.74 -34.73
N ASP A 145 -7.03 -1.12 -35.59
CA ASP A 145 -7.69 -2.43 -35.48
C ASP A 145 -6.71 -3.61 -35.69
N GLU A 146 -5.70 -3.45 -36.55
CA GLU A 146 -4.61 -4.42 -36.73
C GLU A 146 -3.78 -4.63 -35.46
N GLU A 147 -3.42 -3.53 -34.76
CA GLU A 147 -2.66 -3.60 -33.50
C GLU A 147 -3.47 -4.29 -32.37
N LYS A 148 -4.80 -4.22 -32.43
CA LYS A 148 -5.67 -4.92 -31.47
C LYS A 148 -5.66 -6.43 -31.70
N GLU A 149 -5.65 -6.87 -32.95
CA GLU A 149 -5.59 -8.29 -33.30
C GLU A 149 -4.24 -8.92 -32.91
N GLU A 150 -3.13 -8.22 -33.18
CA GLU A 150 -1.79 -8.68 -32.78
C GLU A 150 -1.68 -8.85 -31.26
N LYS A 151 -2.19 -7.88 -30.49
CA LYS A 151 -2.21 -7.97 -29.03
C LYS A 151 -3.06 -9.15 -28.54
N ALA A 152 -4.24 -9.35 -29.15
CA ALA A 152 -5.13 -10.46 -28.79
C ALA A 152 -4.46 -11.83 -29.07
N ALA A 153 -3.72 -11.94 -30.18
CA ALA A 153 -2.92 -13.13 -30.47
C ALA A 153 -1.81 -13.34 -29.43
N GLN A 154 -1.15 -12.26 -29.00
CA GLN A 154 -0.09 -12.32 -27.99
C GLN A 154 -0.62 -12.69 -26.59
N ASP A 155 -1.80 -12.21 -26.21
CA ASP A 155 -2.48 -12.57 -24.96
C ASP A 155 -2.95 -14.03 -24.95
N TRP A 156 -3.22 -14.63 -26.12
CA TRP A 156 -3.59 -16.03 -26.24
C TRP A 156 -2.42 -17.00 -26.00
N VAL A 157 -1.17 -16.57 -26.24
CA VAL A 157 0.03 -17.42 -26.11
C VAL A 157 0.20 -17.95 -24.67
N PRO A 158 0.19 -17.11 -23.60
CA PRO A 158 0.28 -17.58 -22.22
C PRO A 158 -0.85 -18.54 -21.81
N ILE A 159 -2.07 -18.29 -22.31
CA ILE A 159 -3.23 -19.16 -22.03
C ILE A 159 -2.98 -20.55 -22.65
N SER A 160 -2.51 -20.58 -23.91
CA SER A 160 -2.19 -21.83 -24.59
C SER A 160 -1.06 -22.60 -23.90
N GLU A 161 -0.04 -21.91 -23.38
CA GLU A 161 1.05 -22.52 -22.61
C GLU A 161 0.56 -23.07 -21.27
N ALA A 162 -0.27 -22.31 -20.54
CA ALA A 162 -0.87 -22.76 -19.30
C ALA A 162 -1.75 -24.00 -19.50
N VAL A 163 -2.57 -24.02 -20.56
CA VAL A 163 -3.38 -25.18 -20.92
C VAL A 163 -2.51 -26.39 -21.25
N LYS A 164 -1.43 -26.22 -22.04
CA LYS A 164 -0.48 -27.32 -22.34
C LYS A 164 0.15 -27.87 -21.06
N LEU A 165 0.54 -26.99 -20.13
CA LEU A 165 1.13 -27.38 -18.85
C LEU A 165 0.13 -28.18 -17.99
N ILE A 166 -1.12 -27.70 -17.84
CA ILE A 166 -2.18 -28.39 -17.11
C ILE A 166 -2.46 -29.76 -17.74
N GLN A 167 -2.59 -29.81 -19.07
CA GLN A 167 -2.80 -31.07 -19.80
C GLN A 167 -1.63 -32.04 -19.63
N ALA A 168 -0.38 -31.56 -19.59
CA ALA A 168 0.79 -32.39 -19.33
C ALA A 168 0.75 -32.97 -17.91
N HIS A 169 0.40 -32.16 -16.90
CA HIS A 169 0.25 -32.62 -15.52
C HIS A 169 -0.88 -33.63 -15.36
N GLU A 170 -2.04 -33.42 -15.99
CA GLU A 170 -3.16 -34.37 -15.94
C GLU A 170 -2.83 -35.67 -16.68
N ARG A 171 -2.15 -35.61 -17.83
CA ARG A 171 -1.62 -36.82 -18.50
C ARG A 171 -0.66 -37.58 -17.59
N ALA A 172 0.25 -36.88 -16.90
CA ALA A 172 1.15 -37.50 -15.94
C ALA A 172 0.40 -38.11 -14.73
N ARG A 173 -0.67 -37.46 -14.25
CA ARG A 173 -1.54 -37.98 -13.18
C ARG A 173 -2.25 -39.26 -13.62
N ARG A 174 -2.89 -39.25 -14.80
CA ARG A 174 -3.54 -40.42 -15.38
C ARG A 174 -2.58 -41.58 -15.58
N ALA A 175 -1.36 -41.32 -16.05
CA ALA A 175 -0.34 -42.36 -16.18
C ALA A 175 0.08 -42.97 -14.83
N ARG A 176 0.16 -42.15 -13.76
CA ARG A 176 0.43 -42.65 -12.40
C ARG A 176 -0.71 -43.53 -11.88
N VAL A 177 -1.97 -43.11 -12.07
CA VAL A 177 -3.17 -43.87 -11.69
C VAL A 177 -3.25 -45.19 -12.47
N TYR A 178 -2.98 -45.16 -13.77
CA TYR A 178 -2.92 -46.35 -14.61
C TYR A 178 -1.83 -47.32 -14.14
N LYS A 179 -0.63 -46.81 -13.82
CA LYS A 179 0.48 -47.61 -13.28
C LYS A 179 0.16 -48.19 -11.90
N SER A 180 -0.55 -47.46 -11.03
CA SER A 180 -1.00 -48.03 -9.75
C SER A 180 -2.02 -49.14 -9.98
N ASN A 181 -2.98 -48.97 -10.88
CA ASN A 181 -3.98 -50.00 -11.19
C ASN A 181 -3.32 -51.28 -11.74
N ILE A 182 -2.35 -51.16 -12.65
CA ILE A 182 -1.54 -52.30 -13.11
C ILE A 182 -0.81 -52.99 -11.94
N LYS A 183 -0.29 -52.21 -10.98
CA LYS A 183 0.37 -52.79 -9.79
C LYS A 183 -0.61 -53.55 -8.89
N TYR A 184 -1.85 -53.08 -8.75
CA TYR A 184 -2.90 -53.79 -7.99
C TYR A 184 -3.28 -55.11 -8.68
N ASP A 185 -3.34 -55.15 -10.01
CA ASP A 185 -3.63 -56.36 -10.80
C ASP A 185 -2.43 -57.31 -11.02
N LYS A 186 -1.26 -57.01 -10.43
CA LYS A 186 -0.05 -57.86 -10.56
C LYS A 186 -0.24 -59.32 -10.15
N LYS A 187 -1.18 -59.62 -9.25
CA LYS A 187 -1.49 -61.00 -8.85
C LYS A 187 -2.21 -61.80 -9.94
N LYS A 188 -2.81 -61.15 -10.95
CA LYS A 188 -3.70 -61.80 -11.93
C LYS A 188 -3.11 -61.94 -13.34
N PHE A 189 -2.25 -61.02 -13.83
CA PHE A 189 -1.87 -61.02 -15.26
C PHE A 189 -0.40 -60.74 -15.66
N LEU A 190 0.58 -60.61 -14.76
CA LEU A 190 1.97 -60.29 -15.16
C LEU A 190 3.02 -61.26 -14.59
N LYS A 191 3.38 -62.32 -15.35
CA LYS A 191 4.55 -63.16 -15.07
C LYS A 191 5.83 -62.42 -15.47
N VAL A 192 6.52 -61.80 -14.50
CA VAL A 192 7.83 -61.17 -14.72
C VAL A 192 8.90 -62.25 -14.85
N HIS A 193 9.46 -62.43 -16.05
CA HIS A 193 10.66 -63.26 -16.25
C HIS A 193 11.90 -62.45 -15.86
N GLN A 194 12.42 -62.71 -14.67
CA GLN A 194 13.72 -62.18 -14.27
C GLN A 194 14.82 -62.99 -14.97
N ARG A 195 15.64 -62.34 -15.81
CA ARG A 195 16.84 -62.99 -16.34
C ARG A 195 17.81 -63.27 -15.19
N LYS A 196 18.40 -64.47 -15.16
CA LYS A 196 19.39 -64.83 -14.12
C LYS A 196 20.53 -63.81 -14.12
N LYS A 197 20.90 -63.34 -12.92
CA LYS A 197 22.01 -62.41 -12.70
C LYS A 197 23.30 -63.10 -13.17
N ILE A 198 23.95 -62.55 -14.19
CA ILE A 198 25.25 -63.06 -14.66
C ILE A 198 26.29 -62.62 -13.62
N ASN A 199 26.88 -63.58 -12.91
CA ASN A 199 28.04 -63.32 -12.08
C ASN A 199 29.25 -63.18 -13.01
N TYR A 200 29.76 -61.95 -13.15
CA TYR A 200 31.04 -61.73 -13.81
C TYR A 200 32.15 -62.20 -12.87
N LYS A 201 32.87 -63.25 -13.27
CA LYS A 201 34.18 -63.58 -12.69
C LYS A 201 35.22 -62.79 -13.49
N PHE A 202 35.91 -61.88 -12.82
CA PHE A 202 37.03 -61.16 -13.42
C PHE A 202 38.20 -62.14 -13.52
N THR A 203 38.53 -62.61 -14.72
CA THR A 203 39.74 -63.42 -14.95
C THR A 203 40.89 -62.49 -15.27
N PHE A 204 41.95 -62.54 -14.47
CA PHE A 204 43.16 -61.74 -14.68
C PHE A 204 44.04 -62.34 -15.78
N LYS A 205 44.73 -61.48 -16.55
CA LYS A 205 45.87 -61.91 -17.38
C LYS A 205 47.08 -62.20 -16.46
N PRO A 206 47.90 -63.24 -16.73
CA PRO A 206 48.91 -63.71 -15.79
C PRO A 206 50.01 -62.70 -15.41
N ASP A 207 50.21 -61.63 -16.20
CA ASP A 207 51.36 -60.72 -16.03
C ASP A 207 50.98 -59.26 -15.74
N GLN A 208 49.75 -58.99 -15.28
CA GLN A 208 49.33 -57.63 -14.92
C GLN A 208 49.11 -57.52 -13.40
N ALA A 209 49.97 -56.73 -12.75
CA ALA A 209 49.90 -56.50 -11.30
C ALA A 209 48.55 -55.89 -10.88
N MET A 210 48.02 -56.36 -9.75
CA MET A 210 46.68 -56.01 -9.24
C MET A 210 46.53 -54.50 -8.99
N SER A 211 45.66 -53.81 -9.72
CA SER A 211 45.06 -52.58 -9.23
C SER A 211 43.91 -52.94 -8.29
N ILE A 212 44.06 -52.58 -7.02
CA ILE A 212 43.04 -52.73 -5.98
C ILE A 212 41.74 -52.03 -6.44
N PRO A 213 40.56 -52.66 -6.28
CA PRO A 213 39.29 -52.13 -6.75
C PRO A 213 38.94 -50.80 -6.05
N VAL A 214 38.85 -49.75 -6.87
CA VAL A 214 38.21 -48.43 -6.69
C VAL A 214 38.41 -47.74 -5.34
N LYS A 215 39.26 -46.71 -5.30
CA LYS A 215 39.22 -45.66 -4.28
C LYS A 215 38.59 -44.37 -4.85
N ARG A 216 37.66 -43.81 -4.07
CA ARG A 216 36.98 -42.53 -4.32
C ARG A 216 37.96 -41.38 -4.12
N THR A 217 37.94 -40.36 -4.96
CA THR A 217 38.65 -39.09 -4.71
C THR A 217 37.69 -38.08 -4.08
N ILE A 218 38.05 -37.57 -2.89
CA ILE A 218 37.44 -36.39 -2.28
C ILE A 218 38.30 -35.20 -2.70
N PHE A 219 37.67 -34.19 -3.30
CA PHE A 219 38.32 -32.93 -3.62
C PHE A 219 37.98 -31.92 -2.52
N SER A 220 38.90 -31.75 -1.57
CA SER A 220 38.86 -30.66 -0.58
C SER A 220 40.13 -29.84 -0.74
N ALA A 221 40.01 -28.64 -1.28
CA ALA A 221 41.11 -27.69 -1.37
C ALA A 221 40.73 -26.44 -0.58
N ASP A 222 41.28 -26.32 0.63
CA ASP A 222 41.37 -25.05 1.32
C ASP A 222 42.63 -24.34 0.81
N PHE A 223 42.45 -23.25 0.08
CA PHE A 223 43.56 -22.41 -0.37
C PHE A 223 43.84 -21.32 0.67
N LEU A 224 44.77 -21.57 1.57
CA LEU A 224 45.51 -20.50 2.25
C LEU A 224 46.67 -20.10 1.34
N LYS A 225 46.58 -18.92 0.73
CA LYS A 225 47.70 -18.34 -0.01
C LYS A 225 48.80 -17.96 0.98
N ALA A 226 49.96 -18.60 0.84
CA ALA A 226 51.21 -18.10 1.39
C ALA A 226 51.77 -17.02 0.45
N ASP A 227 51.24 -15.80 0.53
CA ASP A 227 51.91 -14.64 -0.05
C ASP A 227 52.95 -14.15 0.98
N GLU A 228 54.20 -13.88 0.56
CA GLU A 228 55.30 -13.34 1.41
C GLU A 228 54.91 -12.08 2.20
N SER A 229 53.86 -11.37 1.77
CA SER A 229 53.30 -10.20 2.46
C SER A 229 52.68 -10.51 3.83
N CYS A 230 52.45 -11.79 4.15
CA CYS A 230 51.78 -12.24 5.37
C CYS A 230 52.74 -12.79 6.44
N GLU A 231 54.06 -12.91 6.20
CA GLU A 231 55.02 -13.35 7.22
C GLU A 231 55.03 -12.45 8.47
N ASN A 232 54.73 -11.15 8.29
CA ASN A 232 54.69 -10.16 9.36
C ASN A 232 53.53 -10.36 10.35
N LEU A 233 52.58 -11.25 10.06
CA LEU A 233 51.51 -11.64 10.99
C LEU A 233 51.87 -12.88 11.81
N ILE A 234 52.84 -13.68 11.39
CA ILE A 234 53.26 -14.91 12.10
C ILE A 234 54.28 -14.56 13.20
N LYS A 235 55.15 -13.58 12.98
CA LYS A 235 56.26 -13.24 13.89
C LYS A 235 55.89 -12.25 15.00
N LYS A 236 54.62 -11.87 15.14
CA LYS A 236 54.20 -10.79 16.06
C LYS A 236 53.69 -11.26 17.41
N ASP A 237 53.39 -12.54 17.54
CA ASP A 237 52.86 -13.11 18.79
C ASP A 237 53.97 -13.50 19.79
N ASP A 238 55.26 -13.44 19.38
CA ASP A 238 56.41 -13.87 20.19
C ASP A 238 57.27 -12.73 20.76
N VAL A 239 56.80 -11.47 20.74
CA VAL A 239 57.49 -10.42 21.51
C VAL A 239 56.96 -10.43 22.93
N ALA A 240 57.70 -11.09 23.81
CA ALA A 240 57.50 -11.10 25.24
C ALA A 240 57.24 -9.67 25.78
N ASP A 241 56.13 -9.51 26.51
CA ASP A 241 55.79 -8.30 27.25
C ASP A 241 56.91 -8.00 28.26
N THR A 242 57.85 -7.13 27.90
CA THR A 242 58.67 -6.45 28.88
C THR A 242 57.76 -5.48 29.63
N ALA A 243 57.45 -5.79 30.89
CA ALA A 243 56.74 -4.90 31.79
C ALA A 243 57.52 -3.59 31.94
N ILE A 244 57.01 -2.53 31.32
CA ILE A 244 57.49 -1.16 31.53
C ILE A 244 56.72 -0.65 32.75
N ASP A 245 57.40 -0.51 33.90
CA ASP A 245 56.79 -0.06 35.17
C ASP A 245 56.47 1.46 35.20
N ASP A 246 56.81 2.20 34.13
CA ASP A 246 56.50 3.61 33.98
C ASP A 246 55.09 3.82 33.37
N GLU A 247 54.08 4.09 34.21
CA GLU A 247 52.70 4.34 33.79
C GLU A 247 52.58 5.43 32.71
N GLU A 248 53.44 6.44 32.77
CA GLU A 248 53.45 7.57 31.84
C GLU A 248 53.88 7.15 30.43
N ALA A 249 54.86 6.23 30.32
CA ALA A 249 55.32 5.67 29.06
C ALA A 249 54.26 4.74 28.44
N LEU A 250 53.58 3.93 29.26
CA LEU A 250 52.46 3.09 28.84
C LEU A 250 51.28 3.92 28.34
N SER A 251 50.95 5.03 29.03
CA SER A 251 49.91 5.97 28.59
C SER A 251 50.27 6.64 27.26
N ALA A 252 51.53 7.05 27.08
CA ALA A 252 52.02 7.61 25.82
C ALA A 252 51.95 6.59 24.65
N MET A 253 52.30 5.32 24.90
CA MET A 253 52.14 4.25 23.90
C MET A 253 50.68 3.99 23.54
N ARG A 254 49.78 3.93 24.54
CA ARG A 254 48.33 3.78 24.32
C ARG A 254 47.76 4.95 23.51
N ASN A 255 48.15 6.18 23.83
CA ASN A 255 47.73 7.37 23.11
C ASN A 255 48.25 7.39 21.67
N ASN A 256 49.50 7.00 21.44
CA ASN A 256 50.06 6.88 20.09
C ASN A 256 49.36 5.79 19.26
N ALA A 257 49.07 4.63 19.87
CA ALA A 257 48.32 3.57 19.22
C ALA A 257 46.88 4.02 18.89
N ALA A 258 46.21 4.67 19.84
CA ALA A 258 44.87 5.24 19.65
C ALA A 258 44.87 6.27 18.51
N CYS A 259 45.85 7.17 18.46
CA CYS A 259 45.98 8.16 17.39
C CYS A 259 46.13 7.51 16.00
N LYS A 260 46.91 6.43 15.87
CA LYS A 260 47.07 5.68 14.61
C LYS A 260 45.76 4.99 14.19
N ILE A 261 45.05 4.36 15.13
CA ILE A 261 43.77 3.70 14.87
C ILE A 261 42.73 4.75 14.44
N GLN A 262 42.65 5.87 15.15
CA GLN A 262 41.72 6.95 14.85
C GLN A 262 42.02 7.59 13.49
N SER A 263 43.29 7.80 13.12
CA SER A 263 43.64 8.37 11.81
C SER A 263 43.27 7.42 10.66
N CYS A 264 43.55 6.13 10.80
CA CYS A 264 43.15 5.10 9.85
C CYS A 264 41.62 5.01 9.70
N TRP A 265 40.88 5.05 10.81
CA TRP A 265 39.42 5.03 10.79
C TRP A 265 38.84 6.30 10.17
N ARG A 266 39.35 7.49 10.53
CA ARG A 266 38.95 8.76 9.92
C ARG A 266 39.20 8.72 8.42
N GLY A 267 40.37 8.24 7.97
CA GLY A 267 40.68 8.04 6.56
C GLY A 267 39.74 7.07 5.85
N TYR A 268 39.44 5.92 6.45
CA TYR A 268 38.47 4.95 5.92
C TYR A 268 37.07 5.55 5.82
N LYS A 269 36.59 6.23 6.86
CA LYS A 269 35.29 6.90 6.91
C LYS A 269 35.18 7.92 5.78
N THR A 270 36.19 8.77 5.61
CA THR A 270 36.22 9.78 4.54
C THR A 270 36.20 9.11 3.16
N ARG A 271 37.05 8.09 2.93
CA ARG A 271 37.06 7.33 1.65
C ARG A 271 35.71 6.67 1.36
N LYS A 272 35.07 6.09 2.37
CA LYS A 272 33.74 5.46 2.25
C LYS A 272 32.67 6.49 1.88
N ILE A 273 32.66 7.65 2.54
CA ILE A 273 31.75 8.76 2.23
C ILE A 273 31.99 9.28 0.81
N VAL A 274 33.25 9.50 0.41
CA VAL A 274 33.59 9.95 -0.95
C VAL A 274 33.15 8.93 -1.99
N LYS A 275 33.35 7.63 -1.74
CA LYS A 275 32.90 6.56 -2.65
C LYS A 275 31.37 6.48 -2.76
N ILE A 276 30.63 6.77 -1.69
CA ILE A 276 29.16 6.90 -1.72
C ILE A 276 28.75 8.13 -2.52
N LYS A 277 29.32 9.31 -2.22
CA LYS A 277 29.04 10.57 -2.95
C LYS A 277 29.39 10.49 -4.44
N LYS A 278 30.48 9.79 -4.79
CA LYS A 278 30.89 9.55 -6.18
C LYS A 278 29.88 8.66 -6.89
N ARG A 279 29.47 7.54 -6.29
CA ARG A 279 28.40 6.67 -6.83
C ARG A 279 27.10 7.43 -7.02
N PHE A 280 26.68 8.19 -6.01
CA PHE A 280 25.47 9.02 -6.08
C PHE A 280 25.53 10.06 -7.20
N ARG A 281 26.69 10.72 -7.41
CA ARG A 281 26.88 11.63 -8.56
C ARG A 281 26.80 10.91 -9.90
N GLU A 282 27.51 9.79 -10.04
CA GLU A 282 27.46 8.95 -11.26
C GLU A 282 26.03 8.45 -11.57
N GLU A 283 25.21 8.22 -10.54
CA GLU A 283 23.79 7.89 -10.67
C GLU A 283 22.93 9.09 -11.06
N LEU A 284 23.14 10.25 -10.42
CA LEU A 284 22.42 11.49 -10.72
C LEU A 284 22.62 11.93 -12.18
N TYR A 285 23.85 11.77 -12.69
CA TYR A 285 24.20 12.03 -14.09
C TYR A 285 23.82 10.88 -15.05
N GLY A 286 23.23 9.79 -14.55
CA GLY A 286 22.76 8.67 -15.38
C GLY A 286 23.87 7.77 -15.96
N MET A 287 25.14 7.98 -15.60
CA MET A 287 26.28 7.21 -16.07
C MET A 287 26.29 5.76 -15.55
N LYS A 288 25.68 5.53 -14.37
CA LYS A 288 25.44 4.18 -13.82
C LYS A 288 23.99 4.02 -13.39
N LYS A 289 23.33 2.97 -13.88
CA LYS A 289 22.00 2.56 -13.40
C LYS A 289 22.14 1.70 -12.15
N MET A 290 21.39 2.02 -11.09
CA MET A 290 21.28 1.17 -9.91
C MET A 290 20.86 -0.25 -10.32
N ARG A 291 21.68 -1.26 -9.99
CA ARG A 291 21.26 -2.66 -10.08
C ARG A 291 20.27 -2.90 -8.94
N LYS A 292 18.97 -2.69 -9.20
CA LYS A 292 17.91 -3.12 -8.28
C LYS A 292 17.92 -4.65 -8.26
N LEU A 293 18.22 -5.25 -7.12
CA LEU A 293 18.14 -6.70 -6.94
C LEU A 293 16.64 -7.09 -7.05
N LYS A 294 16.23 -7.65 -8.20
CA LYS A 294 14.86 -8.16 -8.35
C LYS A 294 14.76 -9.49 -7.60
N ARG A 295 14.02 -9.51 -6.50
CA ARG A 295 13.71 -10.77 -5.79
C ARG A 295 12.85 -11.64 -6.72
N PRO A 296 13.05 -12.98 -6.75
CA PRO A 296 12.27 -13.89 -7.61
C PRO A 296 10.74 -13.70 -7.46
N ASN A 297 10.27 -13.43 -6.24
CA ASN A 297 8.85 -13.26 -5.92
C ASN A 297 8.39 -11.80 -5.88
N GLN A 298 9.18 -10.83 -6.36
CA GLN A 298 8.84 -9.41 -6.24
C GLN A 298 7.47 -9.07 -6.84
N LYS A 299 7.12 -9.69 -7.99
CA LYS A 299 5.82 -9.49 -8.64
C LYS A 299 4.67 -10.08 -7.82
N ALA A 300 4.83 -11.31 -7.33
CA ALA A 300 3.83 -11.97 -6.47
C ALA A 300 3.60 -11.19 -5.16
N ASN A 301 4.68 -10.74 -4.51
CA ASN A 301 4.60 -9.93 -3.31
C ASN A 301 3.90 -8.59 -3.57
N SER A 302 4.18 -7.93 -4.70
CA SER A 302 3.49 -6.68 -5.06
C SER A 302 1.99 -6.89 -5.29
N ILE A 303 1.59 -8.01 -5.88
CA ILE A 303 0.17 -8.36 -6.08
C ILE A 303 -0.51 -8.63 -4.72
N MET A 304 0.17 -9.35 -3.83
CA MET A 304 -0.36 -9.63 -2.49
C MET A 304 -0.48 -8.35 -1.65
N GLU A 305 0.52 -7.47 -1.70
CA GLU A 305 0.50 -6.16 -1.05
C GLU A 305 -0.63 -5.29 -1.59
N MET A 306 -0.88 -5.32 -2.91
CA MET A 306 -2.03 -4.67 -3.52
C MET A 306 -3.35 -5.20 -2.97
N TYR A 307 -3.55 -6.52 -2.91
CA TYR A 307 -4.77 -7.13 -2.36
C TYR A 307 -4.98 -6.77 -0.89
N ASN A 308 -3.91 -6.82 -0.09
CA ASN A 308 -3.97 -6.44 1.32
C ASN A 308 -4.39 -4.98 1.50
N ASN A 309 -3.89 -4.07 0.65
CA ASN A 309 -4.29 -2.67 0.66
C ASN A 309 -5.76 -2.48 0.26
N GLU A 310 -6.25 -3.23 -0.73
CA GLU A 310 -7.67 -3.21 -1.13
C GLU A 310 -8.58 -3.74 -0.01
N MET A 311 -8.20 -4.81 0.68
CA MET A 311 -8.96 -5.35 1.82
C MET A 311 -8.93 -4.42 3.04
N LEU A 312 -7.78 -3.83 3.35
CA LEU A 312 -7.65 -2.83 4.41
C LEU A 312 -8.56 -1.63 4.15
N LYS A 313 -8.65 -1.20 2.89
CA LYS A 313 -9.55 -0.12 2.49
C LYS A 313 -11.02 -0.45 2.75
N ILE A 314 -11.49 -1.64 2.34
CA ILE A 314 -12.89 -2.06 2.56
C ILE A 314 -13.22 -2.03 4.05
N LYS A 315 -12.33 -2.60 4.87
CA LYS A 315 -12.47 -2.57 6.33
C LYS A 315 -12.56 -1.16 6.89
N LEU A 316 -11.69 -0.25 6.46
CA LEU A 316 -11.75 1.15 6.92
C LEU A 316 -13.07 1.84 6.55
N ASP A 317 -13.60 1.58 5.36
CA ASP A 317 -14.90 2.15 4.94
C ASP A 317 -16.06 1.55 5.75
N GLU A 318 -16.02 0.24 6.03
CA GLU A 318 -16.99 -0.46 6.88
C GLU A 318 -16.94 0.05 8.33
N ASP A 319 -15.75 0.11 8.93
CA ASP A 319 -15.51 0.63 10.28
C ASP A 319 -16.01 2.08 10.38
N PHE A 320 -15.75 2.91 9.38
CA PHE A 320 -16.25 4.28 9.34
C PHE A 320 -17.79 4.35 9.29
N ILE A 321 -18.43 3.54 8.44
CA ILE A 321 -19.90 3.49 8.35
C ILE A 321 -20.49 3.04 9.70
N ASN A 322 -19.90 2.02 10.32
CA ASN A 322 -20.31 1.52 11.61
C ASN A 322 -20.20 2.61 12.69
N LEU A 323 -19.06 3.29 12.80
CA LEU A 323 -18.87 4.41 13.73
C LEU A 323 -19.92 5.52 13.54
N ILE A 324 -20.23 5.89 12.30
CA ILE A 324 -21.26 6.90 12.02
C ILE A 324 -22.65 6.41 12.43
N ASN A 325 -22.96 5.14 12.20
CA ASN A 325 -24.22 4.55 12.61
C ASN A 325 -24.34 4.44 14.14
N ASP A 326 -23.25 4.11 14.83
CA ASP A 326 -23.18 4.06 16.28
C ASP A 326 -23.41 5.46 16.88
N GLU A 327 -22.77 6.51 16.35
CA GLU A 327 -23.04 7.88 16.79
C GLU A 327 -24.47 8.32 16.49
N ARG A 328 -25.03 7.95 15.32
CA ARG A 328 -26.44 8.25 15.01
C ARG A 328 -27.39 7.55 15.95
N THR A 329 -27.16 6.29 16.29
CA THR A 329 -27.99 5.55 17.24
C THR A 329 -27.87 6.12 18.65
N ARG A 330 -26.66 6.53 19.07
CA ARG A 330 -26.44 7.24 20.33
C ARG A 330 -27.20 8.57 20.39
N LEU A 331 -27.07 9.39 19.35
CA LEU A 331 -27.80 10.68 19.26
C LEU A 331 -29.31 10.46 19.25
N LEU A 332 -29.80 9.46 18.53
CA LEU A 332 -31.20 9.08 18.57
C LEU A 332 -31.60 8.69 19.99
N GLN A 333 -30.89 7.81 20.70
CA GLN A 333 -31.27 7.41 22.05
C GLN A 333 -31.33 8.60 23.04
N VAL A 334 -30.40 9.55 22.95
CA VAL A 334 -30.32 10.71 23.85
C VAL A 334 -31.37 11.77 23.50
N LEU A 335 -31.52 12.10 22.22
CA LEU A 335 -32.36 13.21 21.76
C LEU A 335 -33.80 12.78 21.45
N PHE A 336 -34.05 11.50 21.18
CA PHE A 336 -35.36 11.01 20.77
C PHE A 336 -36.49 11.35 21.74
N PRO A 337 -36.34 11.22 23.08
CA PRO A 337 -37.41 11.62 24.00
C PRO A 337 -37.84 13.08 23.80
N TRP A 338 -36.87 14.01 23.78
CA TRP A 338 -37.10 15.43 23.58
C TRP A 338 -37.66 15.75 22.20
N MET A 339 -37.10 15.14 21.15
CA MET A 339 -37.57 15.33 19.78
C MET A 339 -39.00 14.82 19.60
N MET A 340 -39.35 13.68 20.20
CA MET A 340 -40.69 13.11 20.10
C MET A 340 -41.72 13.94 20.87
N GLU A 341 -41.34 14.51 22.03
CA GLU A 341 -42.18 15.47 22.74
C GLU A 341 -42.39 16.73 21.91
N ASP A 342 -41.33 17.38 21.41
CA ASP A 342 -41.41 18.58 20.57
C ASP A 342 -42.25 18.35 19.30
N ILE A 343 -42.07 17.20 18.64
CA ILE A 343 -42.87 16.83 17.45
C ILE A 343 -44.33 16.61 17.85
N SER A 344 -44.59 15.91 18.95
CA SER A 344 -45.95 15.67 19.44
C SER A 344 -46.64 16.98 19.81
N ASP A 345 -45.94 17.91 20.45
CA ASP A 345 -46.47 19.21 20.83
C ASP A 345 -46.75 20.10 19.61
N ARG A 346 -45.86 20.10 18.61
CA ARG A 346 -46.12 20.76 17.32
C ARG A 346 -47.35 20.18 16.62
N ILE A 347 -47.49 18.86 16.63
CA ILE A 347 -48.66 18.18 16.04
C ILE A 347 -49.93 18.55 16.81
N ARG A 348 -49.90 18.55 18.15
CA ARG A 348 -51.04 18.97 18.99
C ARG A 348 -51.42 20.43 18.75
N ALA A 349 -50.44 21.33 18.67
CA ALA A 349 -50.65 22.74 18.37
C ALA A 349 -51.28 22.92 16.99
N TRP A 350 -50.76 22.22 15.98
CA TRP A 350 -51.33 22.22 14.63
C TRP A 350 -52.77 21.68 14.60
N PHE A 351 -53.06 20.59 15.32
CA PHE A 351 -54.43 20.07 15.43
C PHE A 351 -55.38 21.06 16.10
N LYS A 352 -54.89 21.80 17.10
CA LYS A 352 -55.66 22.86 17.77
C LYS A 352 -55.96 24.01 16.81
N GLU A 353 -54.96 24.52 16.11
CA GLU A 353 -55.14 25.56 15.09
C GLU A 353 -56.11 25.12 13.98
N PHE A 354 -55.99 23.87 13.54
CA PHE A 354 -56.91 23.29 12.55
C PHE A 354 -58.34 23.20 13.06
N TYR A 355 -58.53 22.75 14.31
CA TYR A 355 -59.84 22.66 14.94
C TYR A 355 -60.48 24.03 15.14
N ASP A 356 -59.72 25.00 15.64
CA ASP A 356 -60.20 26.38 15.82
C ASP A 356 -60.65 27.01 14.49
N ALA A 357 -60.01 26.62 13.36
CA ALA A 357 -60.37 27.10 12.03
C ALA A 357 -61.57 26.37 11.39
N THR A 358 -61.70 25.06 11.60
CA THR A 358 -62.68 24.22 10.88
C THR A 358 -63.89 23.80 11.73
N GLY A 359 -63.79 23.92 13.06
CA GLY A 359 -64.84 23.57 14.02
C GLY A 359 -65.18 22.08 14.09
N ASN A 360 -64.47 21.22 13.35
CA ASN A 360 -64.74 19.78 13.33
C ASN A 360 -63.47 18.99 12.98
N PHE A 361 -63.22 17.90 13.69
CA PHE A 361 -62.19 16.96 13.27
C PHE A 361 -62.72 16.09 12.14
N HIS A 362 -61.96 15.90 11.07
CA HIS A 362 -62.25 14.82 10.13
C HIS A 362 -62.23 13.49 10.92
N PRO A 363 -63.22 12.60 10.75
CA PRO A 363 -63.22 11.32 11.42
C PRO A 363 -61.93 10.58 11.09
N TYR A 364 -61.28 10.04 12.13
CA TYR A 364 -60.12 9.18 11.92
C TYR A 364 -60.52 8.08 10.94
N PRO A 365 -59.70 7.78 9.92
CA PRO A 365 -59.98 6.66 9.04
C PRO A 365 -60.17 5.41 9.90
N ASP A 366 -61.24 4.66 9.64
CA ASP A 366 -61.49 3.41 10.35
C ASP A 366 -60.21 2.55 10.35
N PRO A 367 -59.84 1.94 11.50
CA PRO A 367 -58.65 1.12 11.58
C PRO A 367 -58.72 0.09 10.48
N VAL A 368 -57.72 0.10 9.58
CA VAL A 368 -57.66 -0.78 8.42
C VAL A 368 -57.80 -2.22 8.92
N ASN A 369 -58.98 -2.79 8.73
CA ASN A 369 -59.31 -4.12 9.17
C ASN A 369 -58.46 -5.08 8.33
N LYS A 370 -57.33 -5.52 8.88
CA LYS A 370 -56.29 -6.29 8.16
C LYS A 370 -56.88 -7.54 7.47
N GLU A 371 -58.00 -8.05 7.94
CA GLU A 371 -58.71 -9.20 7.37
C GLU A 371 -59.33 -8.93 5.98
N ARG A 372 -59.76 -7.70 5.68
CA ARG A 372 -60.38 -7.38 4.37
C ARG A 372 -59.36 -7.25 3.24
N TYR A 373 -58.12 -6.87 3.54
CA TYR A 373 -57.08 -6.70 2.51
C TYR A 373 -56.61 -8.05 1.93
N TRP A 374 -56.47 -9.08 2.77
CA TRP A 374 -56.08 -10.42 2.32
C TRP A 374 -57.16 -11.11 1.47
N LEU A 375 -58.44 -10.88 1.76
CA LEU A 375 -59.54 -11.41 0.97
C LEU A 375 -59.71 -10.71 -0.40
N SER A 376 -59.24 -9.45 -0.53
CA SER A 376 -59.27 -8.75 -1.82
C SER A 376 -58.10 -9.13 -2.74
N LEU A 377 -56.93 -9.47 -2.17
CA LEU A 377 -55.74 -9.91 -2.89
C LEU A 377 -55.80 -11.39 -3.34
N MET A 378 -56.68 -12.20 -2.75
CA MET A 378 -56.94 -13.59 -3.18
C MET A 378 -58.09 -13.71 -4.21
N LYS A 379 -58.71 -12.58 -4.61
CA LYS A 379 -59.78 -12.53 -5.63
C LYS A 379 -59.38 -11.83 -6.94
N GLN A 380 -58.11 -11.43 -7.06
CA GLN A 380 -57.44 -11.13 -8.34
C GLN A 380 -56.50 -12.28 -8.67
#